data_AF-A0A255UBE8-F1
#
_entry.id   AF-A0A255UBE8-F1
#
_cell.length_a   1.000
_cell.length_b   1.000
_cell.length_c   1.000
_cell.angle_alpha   90.00
_cell.angle_beta   90.00
_cell.angle_gamma   90.00
#
_symmetry.space_group_name_H-M   'P 1'
#
loop_
_entity.id
_entity.type
_entity.pdbx_description
1 polymer ?
#
loop_
_entity_poly.entity_id
_entity_poly.type
_entity_poly.pdbx_seq_one_letter_code
_entity_poly.pdbx_strand_id
1 'polypeptide(L)'
;MAIALPIFAIVAGAEHLIARMTGATYNEVNIIVYYLVIPLSWTLMLDYITRMPFLTPMFMSAWIIFIWKDKMSFRNRCDWAFKKSVDFLLWFKKIGWNYVVSSVIICVVIPILVYIELIYAIINLN
;
A
#
# COMPACT_ATOMS: atom_id res chain seq x y z
N MET A 1 2.82 -12.75 17.95
CA MET A 1 1.42 -13.03 17.56
C MET A 1 0.43 -12.16 18.33
N ALA A 2 0.58 -12.04 19.67
CA ALA A 2 -0.36 -11.29 20.52
C ALA A 2 -0.62 -9.82 20.11
N ILE A 3 0.40 -9.09 19.63
CA ILE A 3 0.27 -7.67 19.27
C ILE A 3 -0.13 -7.48 17.78
N ALA A 4 0.24 -8.41 16.90
CA ALA A 4 -0.07 -8.29 15.46
C ALA A 4 -1.57 -8.45 15.18
N LEU A 5 -2.25 -9.34 15.91
CA LEU A 5 -3.67 -9.59 15.70
C LEU A 5 -4.57 -8.36 15.91
N PRO A 6 -4.46 -7.59 17.03
CA PRO A 6 -5.28 -6.39 17.20
C PRO A 6 -4.95 -5.30 16.17
N ILE A 7 -3.67 -5.11 15.82
CA ILE A 7 -3.27 -4.14 14.78
C ILE A 7 -3.90 -4.52 13.44
N PHE A 8 -3.77 -5.80 13.04
CA PHE A 8 -4.38 -6.30 11.83
C PHE A 8 -5.89 -6.09 11.82
N ALA A 9 -6.58 -6.40 12.92
CA ALA A 9 -8.03 -6.24 13.02
C ALA A 9 -8.47 -4.77 12.89
N ILE A 10 -7.72 -3.83 13.46
CA ILE A 10 -7.99 -2.40 13.34
C ILE A 10 -7.83 -1.95 11.89
N VAL A 11 -6.70 -2.30 11.26
CA VAL A 11 -6.38 -1.89 9.88
C VAL A 11 -7.36 -2.48 8.88
N ALA A 12 -7.58 -3.80 8.93
CA ALA A 12 -8.56 -4.47 8.08
C ALA A 12 -9.99 -3.95 8.35
N GLY A 13 -10.32 -3.66 9.60
CA GLY A 13 -11.60 -3.04 9.98
C GLY A 13 -11.80 -1.66 9.36
N ALA A 14 -10.75 -0.82 9.36
CA ALA A 14 -10.78 0.49 8.72
C ALA A 14 -10.97 0.38 7.19
N GLU A 15 -10.26 -0.54 6.54
CA GLU A 15 -10.45 -0.81 5.11
C GLU A 15 -11.87 -1.30 4.78
N HIS A 16 -12.42 -2.20 5.60
CA HIS A 16 -13.80 -2.64 5.45
C HIS A 16 -14.82 -1.52 5.67
N LEU A 17 -14.55 -0.58 6.59
CA LEU A 17 -15.39 0.59 6.79
C LEU A 17 -15.35 1.51 5.56
N ILE A 18 -14.17 1.79 5.03
CA ILE A 18 -13.99 2.59 3.80
C ILE A 18 -14.72 1.93 2.63
N ALA A 19 -14.58 0.61 2.48
CA ALA A 19 -15.26 -0.18 1.44
C ALA A 19 -16.79 -0.01 1.53
N ARG A 20 -17.36 -0.13 2.74
CA ARG A 20 -18.80 0.09 2.96
C ARG A 20 -19.25 1.52 2.65
N MET A 21 -18.46 2.53 3.02
CA MET A 21 -18.81 3.94 2.79
C MET A 21 -18.74 4.34 1.32
N THR A 22 -17.81 3.75 0.57
CA THR A 22 -17.57 4.09 -0.85
C THR A 22 -18.33 3.20 -1.83
N GLY A 23 -18.92 2.10 -1.36
CA GLY A 23 -19.49 1.06 -2.22
C GLY A 23 -18.44 0.20 -2.93
N ALA A 24 -17.16 0.41 -2.63
CA ALA A 24 -16.06 -0.41 -3.12
C ALA A 24 -15.95 -1.74 -2.35
N THR A 25 -15.20 -2.68 -2.91
CA THR A 25 -14.82 -3.91 -2.23
C THR A 25 -13.61 -3.69 -1.32
N TYR A 26 -13.44 -4.57 -0.34
CA TYR A 26 -12.25 -4.61 0.51
C TYR A 26 -10.95 -4.67 -0.31
N ASN A 27 -10.92 -5.51 -1.36
CA ASN A 27 -9.76 -5.67 -2.22
C ASN A 27 -9.43 -4.39 -2.98
N GLU A 28 -10.44 -3.69 -3.51
CA GLU A 28 -10.25 -2.39 -4.18
C GLU A 28 -9.65 -1.36 -3.22
N VAL A 29 -10.20 -1.25 -2.01
CA VAL A 29 -9.67 -0.33 -0.99
C VAL A 29 -8.24 -0.69 -0.61
N ASN A 30 -7.96 -1.97 -0.37
CA ASN A 30 -6.62 -2.44 -0.01
C ASN A 30 -5.59 -2.10 -1.10
N ILE A 31 -5.92 -2.34 -2.37
CA ILE A 31 -5.06 -2.00 -3.51
C ILE A 31 -4.89 -0.49 -3.65
N ILE A 32 -5.95 0.30 -3.53
CA ILE A 32 -5.86 1.77 -3.60
C ILE A 32 -4.96 2.30 -2.46
N VAL A 33 -5.16 1.85 -1.22
CA VAL A 33 -4.40 2.37 -0.08
C VAL A 33 -2.91 2.00 -0.19
N TYR A 34 -2.61 0.72 -0.39
CA TYR A 34 -1.23 0.23 -0.31
C TYR A 34 -0.42 0.34 -1.59
N TYR A 35 -1.08 0.37 -2.74
CA TYR A 35 -0.37 0.46 -4.02
C TYR A 35 -0.51 1.82 -4.69
N LEU A 36 -1.49 2.67 -4.32
CA LEU A 36 -1.64 4.02 -4.87
C LEU A 36 -1.32 5.09 -3.82
N VAL A 37 -2.13 5.22 -2.77
CA VAL A 37 -2.10 6.37 -1.85
C VAL A 37 -0.78 6.46 -1.08
N ILE A 38 -0.39 5.37 -0.42
CA ILE A 38 0.84 5.35 0.38
C ILE A 38 2.08 5.58 -0.51
N PRO A 39 2.31 4.82 -1.60
CA PRO A 39 3.48 5.07 -2.44
C PRO A 39 3.46 6.42 -3.16
N LEU A 40 2.30 6.93 -3.57
CA LEU A 40 2.18 8.27 -4.18
C LEU A 40 2.63 9.36 -3.19
N SER A 41 2.27 9.23 -1.91
CA SER A 41 2.74 10.19 -0.91
C SER A 41 4.26 10.15 -0.73
N TRP A 42 4.89 8.97 -0.86
CA TRP A 42 6.34 8.84 -0.80
C TRP A 42 7.01 9.48 -2.01
N THR A 43 6.47 9.29 -3.23
CA THR A 43 7.05 9.91 -4.43
C THR A 43 6.95 11.44 -4.37
N LEU A 44 5.86 11.98 -3.82
CA LEU A 44 5.74 13.42 -3.57
C LEU A 44 6.80 13.93 -2.59
N MET A 45 7.03 13.23 -1.48
CA MET A 45 8.06 13.59 -0.50
C MET A 45 9.47 13.50 -1.10
N LEU A 46 9.73 12.46 -1.90
CA LEU A 46 11.02 12.28 -2.59
C LEU A 46 11.26 13.34 -3.65
N ASP A 47 10.25 13.72 -4.44
CA ASP A 47 10.37 14.82 -5.40
C ASP A 47 10.68 16.15 -4.70
N TYR A 48 10.07 16.38 -3.52
CA TYR A 48 10.38 17.54 -2.68
C TYR A 48 11.84 17.49 -2.15
N ILE A 49 12.27 16.36 -1.60
CA ILE A 49 13.63 16.15 -1.05
C ILE A 49 14.69 16.34 -2.14
N THR A 50 14.47 15.75 -3.32
CA THR A 50 15.43 15.76 -4.44
C THR A 50 15.35 17.03 -5.29
N ARG A 51 14.33 17.88 -5.08
CA ARG A 51 14.00 19.05 -5.91
C ARG A 51 13.78 18.70 -7.39
N MET A 52 13.45 17.45 -7.70
CA MET A 52 13.21 16.95 -9.03
C MET A 52 11.78 16.41 -9.13
N PRO A 53 10.84 17.08 -9.83
CA PRO A 53 9.45 16.65 -9.91
C PRO A 53 9.24 15.55 -10.95
N PHE A 54 9.93 14.41 -10.78
CA PHE A 54 9.96 13.32 -11.76
C PHE A 54 9.32 12.02 -11.26
N LEU A 55 9.50 11.65 -9.98
CA LEU A 55 9.00 10.38 -9.46
C LEU A 55 7.48 10.37 -9.39
N THR A 56 6.84 11.48 -9.02
CA THR A 56 5.38 11.56 -8.91
C THR A 56 4.71 11.40 -10.28
N PRO A 57 5.08 12.15 -11.35
CA PRO A 57 4.52 11.92 -12.68
C PRO A 57 4.82 10.52 -13.23
N MET A 58 6.04 10.01 -13.01
CA MET A 58 6.41 8.66 -13.44
C MET A 58 5.51 7.61 -12.77
N PHE A 59 5.31 7.71 -11.46
CA PHE A 59 4.45 6.80 -10.71
C PHE A 59 2.97 6.90 -11.15
N MET A 60 2.47 8.11 -11.36
CA MET A 60 1.11 8.34 -11.87
C MET A 60 0.92 7.75 -13.27
N SER A 61 1.90 7.90 -14.15
CA SER A 61 1.85 7.28 -15.49
C SER A 61 1.84 5.74 -15.42
N ALA A 62 2.60 5.14 -14.51
CA ALA A 62 2.55 3.70 -14.26
C ALA A 62 1.16 3.25 -13.79
N TRP A 63 0.49 4.05 -12.95
CA TRP A 63 -0.89 3.79 -12.51
C TRP A 63 -1.93 3.94 -13.62
N ILE A 64 -1.77 4.93 -14.50
CA ILE A 64 -2.61 5.06 -15.70
C ILE A 64 -2.45 3.82 -16.57
N ILE A 65 -1.21 3.39 -16.83
CA ILE A 65 -0.95 2.14 -17.57
C ILE A 65 -1.59 0.97 -16.85
N PHE A 66 -1.43 0.84 -15.53
CA PHE A 66 -2.04 -0.24 -14.76
C PHE A 66 -3.56 -0.30 -14.97
N ILE A 67 -4.27 0.83 -14.94
CA ILE A 67 -5.72 0.88 -15.13
C ILE A 67 -6.12 0.53 -16.57
N TRP A 68 -5.36 0.98 -17.58
CA TRP A 68 -5.74 0.95 -19.00
C TRP A 68 -5.08 -0.18 -19.82
N LYS A 69 -4.15 -0.94 -19.24
CA LYS A 69 -3.34 -1.94 -19.95
C LYS A 69 -4.15 -3.01 -20.67
N ASP A 70 -5.31 -3.38 -20.12
CA ASP A 70 -6.15 -4.44 -20.67
C ASP A 70 -7.64 -4.14 -20.47
N LYS A 71 -8.51 -4.99 -21.03
CA LYS A 71 -9.97 -4.84 -20.97
C LYS A 71 -10.60 -5.30 -19.64
N MET A 72 -9.81 -5.66 -18.62
CA MET A 72 -10.36 -6.04 -17.32
C MET A 72 -11.02 -4.85 -16.64
N SER A 73 -12.17 -5.10 -16.00
CA SER A 73 -12.76 -4.12 -15.09
C SER A 73 -11.79 -3.81 -13.96
N PHE A 74 -11.86 -2.59 -13.44
CA PHE A 74 -11.04 -2.16 -12.29
C PHE A 74 -11.14 -3.14 -11.12
N ARG A 75 -12.37 -3.59 -10.80
CA ARG A 75 -12.63 -4.60 -9.78
C ARG A 75 -11.86 -5.89 -10.00
N ASN A 76 -11.97 -6.50 -11.18
CA ASN A 76 -11.28 -7.76 -11.47
C ASN A 76 -9.76 -7.59 -11.41
N ARG A 77 -9.25 -6.40 -11.78
CA ARG A 77 -7.84 -6.06 -11.68
C ARG A 77 -7.39 -5.96 -10.23
N CYS A 78 -8.17 -5.30 -9.38
CA CYS A 78 -7.92 -5.23 -7.94
C CYS A 78 -7.99 -6.62 -7.29
N ASP A 79 -8.95 -7.46 -7.65
CA ASP A 79 -9.05 -8.83 -7.15
C ASP A 79 -7.83 -9.68 -7.55
N TRP A 80 -7.36 -9.54 -8.80
CA TRP A 80 -6.15 -10.20 -9.27
C TRP A 80 -4.89 -9.70 -8.53
N ALA A 81 -4.74 -8.37 -8.41
CA ALA A 81 -3.61 -7.76 -7.72
C ALA A 81 -3.59 -8.15 -6.24
N PHE A 82 -4.75 -8.12 -5.58
CA PHE A 82 -4.90 -8.51 -4.18
C PHE A 82 -4.54 -9.97 -3.98
N LYS A 83 -4.97 -10.88 -4.86
CA LYS A 83 -4.54 -12.29 -4.81
C LYS A 83 -3.03 -12.43 -4.89
N LYS A 84 -2.36 -11.67 -5.76
CA LYS A 84 -0.90 -11.64 -5.85
C LYS A 84 -0.25 -11.10 -4.58
N SER A 85 -0.83 -10.07 -3.96
CA SER A 85 -0.39 -9.55 -2.66
C SER A 85 -0.53 -10.61 -1.56
N VAL A 86 -1.64 -11.35 -1.50
CA VAL A 86 -1.83 -12.45 -0.56
C VAL A 86 -0.80 -13.56 -0.78
N ASP A 87 -0.56 -13.97 -2.03
CA ASP A 87 0.46 -14.97 -2.36
C ASP A 87 1.86 -14.52 -1.90
N PHE A 88 2.19 -13.23 -2.07
CA PHE A 88 3.43 -12.63 -1.58
C PHE A 88 3.52 -12.65 -0.05
N LEU A 89 2.46 -12.27 0.66
CA LEU A 89 2.45 -12.28 2.13
C LEU A 89 2.55 -13.70 2.70
N LEU A 90 1.93 -14.67 2.02
CA LEU A 90 2.00 -16.09 2.35
C LEU A 90 3.35 -16.71 2.02
N TRP A 91 4.13 -16.14 1.09
CA TRP A 91 5.48 -16.61 0.79
C TRP A 91 6.40 -16.56 2.02
N PHE A 92 6.20 -15.59 2.92
CA PHE A 92 6.92 -15.50 4.20
C PHE A 92 6.59 -16.62 5.20
N LYS A 93 5.62 -17.50 4.90
CA LYS A 93 5.47 -18.76 5.65
C LYS A 93 6.74 -19.60 5.63
N LYS A 94 7.57 -19.48 4.59
CA LYS A 94 8.87 -20.15 4.50
C LYS A 94 9.84 -19.77 5.63
N ILE A 95 9.71 -18.54 6.16
CA ILE A 95 10.51 -18.05 7.29
C ILE A 95 9.75 -18.09 8.62
N GLY A 96 8.62 -18.81 8.68
CA GLY A 96 7.81 -19.00 9.88
C GLY A 96 6.78 -17.91 10.16
N TRP A 97 6.58 -16.94 9.26
CA TRP A 97 5.54 -15.90 9.45
C TRP A 97 4.17 -16.40 8.98
N ASN A 98 3.12 -16.03 9.71
CA ASN A 98 1.76 -16.24 9.24
C ASN A 98 1.26 -14.98 8.50
N TYR A 99 0.12 -15.12 7.81
CA TYR A 99 -0.47 -14.02 7.03
C TYR A 99 -0.64 -12.74 7.85
N VAL A 100 -1.19 -12.84 9.07
CA VAL A 100 -1.42 -11.69 9.96
C VAL A 100 -0.12 -10.97 10.29
N VAL A 101 0.93 -11.71 10.64
CA VAL A 101 2.24 -11.13 10.94
C VAL A 101 2.85 -10.47 9.71
N SER A 102 2.84 -11.15 8.56
CA SER A 102 3.32 -10.59 7.30
C SER A 102 2.57 -9.30 6.94
N SER A 103 1.23 -9.30 7.05
CA SER A 103 0.41 -8.12 6.78
C SER A 103 0.78 -6.95 7.68
N VAL A 104 0.90 -7.15 8.99
CA VAL A 104 1.26 -6.05 9.90
C VAL A 104 2.66 -5.51 9.60
N ILE A 105 3.64 -6.37 9.35
CA ILE A 105 5.00 -5.94 9.05
C ILE A 105 5.03 -5.14 7.73
N ILE A 106 4.48 -5.71 6.65
CA ILE A 106 4.58 -5.13 5.32
C ILE A 106 3.66 -3.91 5.13
N CYS A 107 2.44 -3.96 5.67
CA CYS A 107 1.43 -2.93 5.43
C CYS A 107 1.37 -1.86 6.52
N VAL A 108 2.07 -2.02 7.65
CA VAL A 108 2.06 -1.05 8.75
C VAL A 108 3.48 -0.65 9.15
N VAL A 109 4.30 -1.63 9.57
CA VAL A 109 5.63 -1.33 10.12
C VAL A 109 6.54 -0.71 9.05
N ILE A 110 6.66 -1.35 7.88
CA ILE A 110 7.50 -0.82 6.79
C ILE A 110 7.03 0.57 6.35
N PRO A 111 5.73 0.82 6.06
CA PRO A 111 5.27 2.16 5.72
C PRO A 111 5.58 3.22 6.76
N ILE A 112 5.39 2.91 8.05
CA ILE A 112 5.71 3.83 9.15
C ILE A 112 7.22 4.16 9.14
N LEU A 113 8.08 3.16 9.00
CA LEU A 113 9.53 3.37 8.94
C LEU A 113 9.92 4.25 7.74
N VAL A 114 9.34 4.01 6.56
CA VAL A 114 9.58 4.85 5.38
C VAL A 114 9.13 6.30 5.62
N TYR A 115 7.96 6.51 6.22
CA TYR A 115 7.52 7.86 6.56
C TYR A 115 8.45 8.56 7.57
N ILE A 116 8.93 7.84 8.59
CA ILE A 116 9.87 8.41 9.57
C ILE A 116 11.12 8.93 8.86
N GLU A 117 11.73 8.11 7.99
CA GLU A 117 12.93 8.49 7.25
C GLU A 117 12.68 9.67 6.29
N LEU A 118 11.57 9.65 5.54
CA LEU A 118 11.22 10.73 4.61
C LEU A 118 10.93 12.04 5.34
N ILE A 119 10.19 12.01 6.45
CA ILE A 119 9.90 13.20 7.25
C ILE A 119 11.19 13.74 7.87
N TYR A 120 12.03 12.87 8.42
CA TYR A 120 13.32 13.27 8.99
C TYR A 120 14.21 13.94 7.94
N ALA A 121 14.28 13.39 6.73
CA ALA A 121 15.00 14.02 5.62
C ALA A 121 14.45 15.40 5.26
N ILE A 122 13.12 15.57 5.21
CA ILE A 122 12.48 16.87 4.95
C ILE A 122 12.81 17.89 6.04
N ILE A 123 12.77 17.49 7.32
CA ILE A 123 13.07 18.39 8.43
C ILE A 123 14.52 18.86 8.37
N ASN A 124 15.47 17.99 8.02
CA ASN A 124 16.89 18.36 7.92
C ASN A 124 17.25 19.21 6.70
N LEU A 125 16.36 19.30 5.71
CA LEU A 125 16.53 20.16 4.54
C LEU A 125 16.05 21.60 4.76
N ASN A 126 15.25 21.84 5.81
CA ASN A 126 14.74 23.15 6.19
C ASN A 126 15.56 23.75 7.33
#